data_AF-A0A1H6HLS9-F1
#
_entry.id   AF-A0A1H6HLS9-F1
#
_cell.length_a   1.000
_cell.length_b   1.000
_cell.length_c   1.000
_cell.angle_alpha   90.00
_cell.angle_beta   90.00
_cell.angle_gamma   90.00
#
_symmetry.space_group_name_H-M   'P 1'
#
loop_
_entity.id
_entity.type
_entity.pdbx_description
1 polymer ?
#
loop_
_entity_poly.entity_id
_entity_poly.type
_entity_poly.pdbx_seq_one_letter_code
_entity_poly.pdbx_strand_id
1 'polypeptide(L)'
;MEHSHRYHAYPTQEVAAGLEHHLDVHRQLYNHVRWDYEQAPEDNKPSEYDQNNKLPDWKRKWPVFSKLHSKAAQATVARFYRNLSNLRKKKEK
;
A
#
# COMPACT_ATOMS: atom_id res chain seq x y z
N MET A 1 19.20 16.92 -24.86
CA MET A 1 17.91 17.05 -24.15
C MET A 1 17.38 15.64 -23.94
N GLU A 2 17.29 15.16 -22.69
CA GLU A 2 16.59 13.89 -22.42
C GLU A 2 15.09 14.14 -22.55
N HIS A 3 14.48 13.64 -23.62
CA HIS A 3 13.04 13.66 -23.77
C HIS A 3 12.45 12.50 -22.96
N SER A 4 11.86 12.79 -21.81
CA SER A 4 10.96 11.86 -21.15
C SER A 4 9.70 11.76 -22.00
N HIS A 5 9.67 10.77 -22.90
CA HIS A 5 8.48 10.47 -23.69
C HIS A 5 7.38 9.98 -22.76
N ARG A 6 6.45 10.87 -22.41
CA ARG A 6 5.21 10.51 -21.71
C ARG A 6 4.23 9.96 -22.72
N TYR A 7 4.26 8.65 -22.92
CA TYR A 7 3.24 7.96 -23.70
C TYR A 7 1.94 7.90 -22.90
N HIS A 8 0.88 8.48 -23.45
CA HIS A 8 -0.46 8.28 -22.90
C HIS A 8 -0.86 6.82 -23.08
N ALA A 9 -1.25 6.15 -22.00
CA ALA A 9 -1.89 4.86 -22.08
C ALA A 9 -3.37 5.06 -22.45
N TYR A 10 -3.83 4.34 -23.47
CA TYR A 10 -5.24 4.28 -23.86
C TYR A 10 -5.77 2.86 -23.56
N PRO A 11 -5.99 2.52 -22.28
CA PRO A 11 -6.47 1.20 -21.92
C PRO A 11 -7.87 0.98 -22.50
N THR A 12 -8.19 -0.27 -22.84
CA THR A 12 -9.58 -0.66 -23.09
C THR A 12 -10.40 -0.46 -21.81
N GLN A 13 -11.72 -0.37 -21.93
CA GLN A 13 -12.61 -0.22 -20.78
C GLN A 13 -12.43 -1.33 -19.74
N GLU A 14 -12.21 -2.56 -20.21
CA GLU A 14 -11.96 -3.72 -19.34
C GLU A 14 -10.65 -3.57 -18.54
N VAL A 15 -9.58 -3.10 -19.18
CA VAL A 15 -8.30 -2.83 -18.51
C VAL A 15 -8.44 -1.68 -17.53
N ALA A 16 -9.16 -0.61 -17.89
CA ALA A 16 -9.41 0.53 -17.01
C ALA A 16 -10.17 0.09 -15.74
N ALA A 17 -11.24 -0.69 -15.88
CA ALA A 17 -11.99 -1.22 -14.75
C ALA A 17 -11.14 -2.13 -13.85
N GLY A 18 -10.27 -2.96 -14.45
CA GLY A 18 -9.30 -3.77 -13.70
C GLY A 18 -8.31 -2.92 -12.90
N LEU A 19 -7.81 -1.84 -13.48
CA LEU A 19 -6.91 -0.90 -12.80
C LEU A 19 -7.60 -0.19 -11.63
N GLU A 20 -8.83 0.30 -11.84
CA GLU A 20 -9.63 0.92 -10.78
C GLU A 20 -9.89 -0.05 -9.62
N HIS A 21 -10.23 -1.30 -9.93
CA HIS A 21 -10.39 -2.34 -8.92
C HIS A 21 -9.09 -2.55 -8.12
N HIS A 22 -7.93 -2.67 -8.79
CA HIS A 22 -6.65 -2.82 -8.09
C HIS A 22 -6.30 -1.59 -7.25
N LEU A 23 -6.56 -0.38 -7.74
CA LEU A 23 -6.37 0.86 -6.96
C LEU A 23 -7.20 0.84 -5.68
N ASP A 24 -8.46 0.39 -5.76
CA ASP A 24 -9.33 0.29 -4.59
C ASP A 24 -8.81 -0.76 -3.60
N VAL A 25 -8.45 -1.96 -4.06
CA VAL A 25 -7.91 -3.01 -3.18
C VAL A 25 -6.62 -2.56 -2.47
N HIS A 26 -5.73 -1.85 -3.19
CA HIS A 26 -4.52 -1.28 -2.59
C HIS A 26 -4.81 -0.14 -1.60
N ARG A 27 -5.84 0.68 -1.86
CA ARG A 27 -6.33 1.69 -0.91
C ARG A 27 -6.86 1.03 0.37
N GLN A 28 -7.62 -0.05 0.24
CA GLN A 28 -8.12 -0.82 1.39
C GLN A 28 -6.96 -1.42 2.20
N LEU A 29 -5.97 -2.03 1.54
CA LEU A 29 -4.79 -2.56 2.22
C LEU A 29 -4.00 -1.45 2.94
N TYR A 30 -3.81 -0.29 2.30
CA TYR A 30 -3.15 0.86 2.93
C TYR A 30 -3.86 1.29 4.21
N ASN A 31 -5.19 1.38 4.18
CA ASN A 31 -6.00 1.73 5.35
C ASN A 31 -5.89 0.66 6.45
N HIS A 32 -5.84 -0.62 6.07
CA HIS A 32 -5.66 -1.72 7.01
C HIS A 32 -4.28 -1.68 7.69
N VAL A 33 -3.22 -1.42 6.94
CA VAL A 33 -1.85 -1.21 7.43
C VAL A 33 -1.82 -0.05 8.44
N ARG A 34 -2.45 1.08 8.09
CA ARG A 34 -2.57 2.24 8.97
C ARG A 34 -3.34 1.90 10.25
N TRP A 35 -4.47 1.20 10.14
CA TRP A 35 -5.26 0.78 11.30
C TRP A 35 -4.45 -0.12 12.23
N ASP A 36 -3.77 -1.14 11.71
CA ASP A 36 -2.90 -2.03 12.50
C ASP A 36 -1.78 -1.25 13.21
N TYR A 37 -1.23 -0.22 12.57
CA TYR A 37 -0.23 0.67 13.18
C TYR A 37 -0.83 1.55 14.30
N GLU A 38 -2.01 2.12 14.07
CA GLU A 38 -2.69 3.00 15.03
C GLU A 38 -3.19 2.24 16.26
N GLN A 39 -3.62 0.99 16.11
CA GLN A 39 -4.08 0.13 17.21
C GLN A 39 -2.94 -0.41 18.10
N ALA A 40 -1.70 -0.40 17.61
CA ALA A 40 -0.57 -0.86 18.40
C ALA A 40 -0.24 0.13 19.54
N PRO A 41 0.25 -0.34 20.70
CA PRO A 41 0.74 0.52 21.77
C PRO A 41 1.79 1.52 21.28
N GLU A 42 1.85 2.71 21.88
CA GLU A 42 2.78 3.78 21.47
C GLU A 42 4.26 3.37 21.61
N ASP A 43 4.58 2.57 22.62
CA ASP A 43 5.92 2.03 22.88
C ASP A 43 6.25 0.78 22.04
N ASN A 44 5.27 0.25 21.29
CA ASN A 44 5.42 -0.97 20.49
C ASN A 44 4.73 -0.84 19.11
N LYS A 45 4.96 0.29 18.43
CA LYS A 45 4.48 0.48 17.06
C LYS A 45 5.17 -0.52 16.11
N PRO A 46 4.43 -1.19 15.21
CA PRO A 46 5.03 -2.16 14.32
C PRO A 46 5.95 -1.48 13.30
N SER A 47 6.98 -2.19 12.88
CA SER A 47 7.84 -1.80 11.76
C SER A 47 7.25 -2.26 10.41
N GLU A 48 7.81 -1.74 9.31
CA GLU A 48 7.46 -2.19 7.95
C GLU A 48 7.63 -3.71 7.79
N TYR A 49 8.70 -4.24 8.38
CA TYR A 49 8.99 -5.67 8.37
C TYR A 49 7.89 -6.47 9.09
N ASP A 50 7.46 -6.01 10.27
CA ASP A 50 6.42 -6.68 11.05
C ASP A 50 5.10 -6.75 10.29
N GLN A 51 4.67 -5.64 9.69
CA GLN A 51 3.41 -5.60 8.94
C GLN A 51 3.51 -6.37 7.61
N ASN A 52 4.68 -6.40 6.97
CA ASN A 52 4.92 -7.28 5.82
C ASN A 52 4.77 -8.76 6.17
N ASN A 53 5.23 -9.16 7.36
CA ASN A 53 5.09 -10.55 7.84
C ASN A 53 3.64 -10.92 8.18
N LYS A 54 2.76 -9.94 8.45
CA LYS A 54 1.32 -10.17 8.65
C LYS A 54 0.54 -10.32 7.34
N LEU A 55 1.10 -9.94 6.18
CA LEU A 55 0.40 -9.99 4.89
C LEU A 55 -0.17 -11.39 4.55
N PRO A 56 0.53 -12.52 4.75
CA PRO A 56 -0.04 -13.84 4.50
C PRO A 56 -1.30 -14.10 5.32
N ASP A 57 -1.31 -13.72 6.60
CA ASP A 57 -2.48 -13.86 7.46
C ASP A 57 -3.64 -12.99 6.99
N TRP A 58 -3.36 -11.75 6.65
CA TRP A 58 -4.35 -10.81 6.15
C TRP A 58 -4.98 -11.29 4.84
N LYS A 59 -4.17 -11.83 3.92
CA LYS A 59 -4.64 -12.40 2.67
C LYS A 59 -5.49 -13.66 2.86
N ARG A 60 -5.22 -14.46 3.89
CA ARG A 60 -6.04 -15.62 4.26
C ARG A 60 -7.36 -15.18 4.90
N LYS A 61 -7.33 -14.15 5.74
CA LYS A 61 -8.48 -13.69 6.52
C LYS A 61 -9.48 -12.89 5.70
N TRP A 62 -9.01 -12.02 4.79
CA TRP A 62 -9.88 -11.13 4.03
C TRP A 62 -9.86 -11.46 2.54
N PRO A 63 -11.00 -11.91 1.97
CA PRO A 63 -11.08 -12.29 0.56
C PRO A 63 -10.66 -11.18 -0.41
N VAL A 64 -10.88 -9.91 -0.06
CA VAL A 64 -10.50 -8.76 -0.89
C VAL A 64 -8.99 -8.68 -1.17
N PHE A 65 -8.14 -9.19 -0.26
CA PHE A 65 -6.69 -9.19 -0.45
C PHE A 65 -6.16 -10.48 -1.08
N SER A 66 -6.98 -11.53 -1.19
CA SER A 66 -6.54 -12.88 -1.60
C SER A 66 -5.79 -12.88 -2.94
N LYS A 67 -6.27 -12.08 -3.90
CA LYS A 67 -5.71 -11.97 -5.27
C LYS A 67 -4.55 -10.99 -5.41
N LEU A 68 -4.17 -10.26 -4.35
CA LEU A 68 -3.04 -9.33 -4.44
C LEU A 68 -1.72 -10.08 -4.64
N HIS A 69 -0.93 -9.63 -5.61
CA HIS A 69 0.43 -10.12 -5.74
C HIS A 69 1.27 -9.66 -4.54
N SER A 70 2.07 -10.55 -3.95
CA SER A 70 2.78 -10.30 -2.69
C SER A 70 3.71 -9.08 -2.77
N LYS A 71 4.38 -8.86 -3.90
CA LYS A 71 5.25 -7.69 -4.09
C LYS A 71 4.48 -6.37 -4.14
N ALA A 72 3.28 -6.37 -4.73
CA ALA A 72 2.44 -5.18 -4.77
C ALA A 72 1.86 -4.86 -3.38
N ALA A 73 1.51 -5.91 -2.62
CA ALA A 73 1.09 -5.75 -1.23
C ALA A 73 2.22 -5.17 -0.36
N GLN A 74 3.44 -5.72 -0.46
CA GLN A 74 4.63 -5.21 0.23
C GLN A 74 4.93 -3.75 -0.14
N ALA A 75 4.83 -3.37 -1.42
CA ALA A 75 4.99 -1.98 -1.85
C ALA A 75 3.94 -1.03 -1.27
N THR A 76 2.73 -1.53 -0.96
CA THR A 76 1.68 -0.76 -0.29
C THR A 76 2.04 -0.48 1.16
N VAL A 77 2.57 -1.48 1.88
CA VAL A 77 3.10 -1.31 3.24
C VAL A 77 4.25 -0.31 3.24
N ALA A 78 5.23 -0.47 2.35
CA ALA A 78 6.36 0.46 2.20
C ALA A 78 5.90 1.90 1.94
N ARG A 79 4.85 2.09 1.13
CA ARG A 79 4.27 3.41 0.86
C ARG A 79 3.71 4.06 2.13
N PHE A 80 3.11 3.28 3.03
CA PHE A 80 2.64 3.78 4.32
C PHE A 80 3.80 4.30 5.18
N TYR A 81 4.86 3.49 5.37
CA TYR A 81 6.01 3.89 6.19
C TYR A 81 6.79 5.07 5.60
N ARG A 82 6.93 5.14 4.27
CA ARG A 82 7.51 6.31 3.62
C ARG A 82 6.71 7.58 3.89
N ASN A 83 5.38 7.51 3.80
CA ASN A 83 4.51 8.66 4.10
C ASN A 83 4.60 9.07 5.57
N LEU A 84 4.63 8.09 6.49
CA LEU A 84 4.80 8.33 7.91
C LEU A 84 6.14 9.02 8.24
N SER A 85 7.24 8.52 7.67
CA SER A 85 8.57 9.14 7.82
C SER A 85 8.58 10.58 7.31
N ASN A 86 8.00 10.83 6.13
CA ASN A 86 7.89 12.17 5.57
C ASN A 86 7.05 13.11 6.45
N LEU A 87 5.96 12.61 7.05
CA LEU A 87 5.13 13.40 7.95
C LEU A 87 5.90 13.80 9.22
N ARG A 88 6.67 12.89 9.81
CA ARG A 88 7.52 13.18 10.98
C ARG A 88 8.53 14.28 10.68
N LYS A 89 9.26 14.17 9.57
CA LYS A 89 10.22 15.18 9.10
C LYS A 89 9.60 16.57 8.88
N LYS A 90 8.30 16.63 8.52
CA LYS A 90 7.58 17.91 8.36
C LYS A 90 7.13 18.52 9.67
N LYS A 91 6.98 17.74 10.74
CA LYS A 91 6.63 18.25 12.08
C LYS A 91 7.86 18.78 12.83
N GLU A 92 9.04 18.30 12.47
CA GLU A 92 10.32 18.71 13.06
C GLU A 92 10.89 20.01 12.44
N LYS A 93 10.26 20.53 11.39
CA LYS A 93 10.58 21.83 10.75
C LYS A 93 9.58 22.89 11.18
#